data_AF-A0A7Y4ST87-F1
#
_entry.id   AF-A0A7Y4ST87-F1
#
_cell.length_a   1.000
_cell.length_b   1.000
_cell.length_c   1.000
_cell.angle_alpha   90.00
_cell.angle_beta   90.00
_cell.angle_gamma   90.00
#
_symmetry.space_group_name_H-M   'P 1'
#
loop_
_entity.id
_entity.type
_entity.pdbx_description
1 polymer ?
#
loop_
_entity_poly.entity_id
_entity_poly.type
_entity_poly.pdbx_seq_one_letter_code
_entity_poly.pdbx_strand_id
1 'polypeptide(L)'
;ALAARELRVPLPFLPNPKLRFLEPSGALDYWRDQPLFTFVPQWTDPRWADRVAYLGDPDTDPIETAGWRYADGKSYRVNSYQRTAAALRTLQGLIGDEPFFRGMRHHARAWRYEHPYPADFYRSFQEGAGQSLDWYFQELFQGTGTVDWSVAVKQAKRPEPRGFFQGEGGEFLERASAKEPPEDGEKPKGPYQIEVELRRKGELRLPLPVRLAFEDGSTQELVWTRAEQEQATWKRVELESDTKLRSVVLDPGRDYYIDRDLSNNAWYDEKDELSPWRWSERVLAQYQHYLHFIQGLGG
;
A
#
# COMPACT_ATOMS: atom_id res chain seq x y z
N ALA A 1 -27.97 15.53 -24.99
CA ALA A 1 -28.68 16.17 -26.13
C ALA A 1 -29.51 17.39 -25.67
N LEU A 2 -28.86 18.41 -25.09
CA LEU A 2 -29.48 19.69 -24.68
C LEU A 2 -28.88 20.91 -25.41
N ALA A 3 -27.88 20.69 -26.27
CA ALA A 3 -27.02 21.71 -26.87
C ALA A 3 -27.68 22.62 -27.93
N ALA A 4 -29.01 22.68 -28.03
CA ALA A 4 -29.67 23.51 -29.04
C ALA A 4 -31.03 24.08 -28.63
N ARG A 5 -31.35 24.16 -27.33
CA ARG A 5 -32.60 24.80 -26.88
C ARG A 5 -32.37 26.25 -26.51
N GLU A 6 -32.68 27.16 -27.43
CA GLU A 6 -32.79 28.60 -27.15
C GLU A 6 -34.05 28.85 -26.30
N LEU A 7 -33.87 29.46 -25.12
CA LEU A 7 -34.96 29.72 -24.19
C LEU A 7 -35.33 31.21 -24.26
N ARG A 8 -36.58 31.50 -24.64
CA ARG A 8 -37.14 32.86 -24.63
C ARG A 8 -37.86 33.07 -23.32
N VAL A 9 -37.29 33.92 -22.47
CA VAL A 9 -37.91 34.29 -21.19
C VAL A 9 -38.31 35.76 -21.27
N PRO A 10 -39.61 36.10 -21.21
CA PRO A 10 -40.04 37.49 -21.19
C PRO A 10 -39.67 38.11 -19.84
N LEU A 11 -38.77 39.09 -19.84
CA LEU A 11 -38.46 39.90 -18.68
C LEU A 11 -39.24 41.23 -18.76
N PRO A 12 -39.77 41.75 -17.65
CA PRO A 12 -40.65 42.92 -17.66
C PRO A 12 -40.01 44.21 -18.22
N PHE A 13 -38.67 44.26 -18.31
CA PHE A 13 -37.90 45.39 -18.83
C PHE A 13 -37.16 45.09 -20.15
N LEU A 14 -37.22 43.84 -20.65
CA LEU A 14 -36.59 43.42 -21.91
C LEU A 14 -37.51 42.40 -22.61
N PRO A 15 -38.26 42.81 -23.65
CA PRO A 15 -39.11 41.90 -24.39
C PRO A 15 -38.22 41.00 -25.27
N ASN A 16 -38.06 39.74 -24.87
CA ASN A 16 -37.35 38.66 -25.57
C ASN A 16 -35.80 38.73 -25.64
N PRO A 17 -35.08 38.72 -24.51
CA PRO A 17 -33.64 38.39 -24.54
C PRO A 17 -33.45 36.95 -25.03
N LYS A 18 -32.60 36.77 -26.06
CA LYS A 18 -32.16 35.45 -26.50
C LYS A 18 -31.08 34.97 -25.53
N LEU A 19 -31.43 34.07 -24.62
CA LEU A 19 -30.49 33.47 -23.69
C LEU A 19 -29.98 32.15 -24.27
N ARG A 20 -28.65 32.05 -24.42
CA ARG A 20 -27.96 30.79 -24.69
C ARG A 20 -27.35 30.28 -23.39
N PHE A 21 -27.52 28.99 -23.11
CA PHE A 21 -26.78 28.36 -22.04
C PHE A 21 -25.28 28.45 -22.35
N LEU A 22 -24.49 28.85 -21.36
CA LEU A 22 -23.03 28.83 -21.49
C LEU A 22 -22.59 27.38 -21.73
N GLU A 23 -21.94 27.13 -22.85
CA GLU A 23 -21.25 25.87 -23.08
C GLU A 23 -20.06 25.77 -22.10
N PRO A 24 -19.69 24.58 -21.64
CA PRO A 24 -18.46 24.39 -20.88
C PRO A 24 -17.30 24.89 -21.74
N SER A 25 -16.67 26.00 -21.34
CA SER A 25 -15.50 26.49 -22.02
C SER A 25 -14.27 25.84 -21.40
N GLY A 26 -13.31 25.43 -22.22
CA GLY A 26 -12.06 24.84 -21.73
C GLY A 26 -11.33 25.72 -20.73
N ALA A 27 -11.52 27.06 -20.81
CA ALA A 27 -10.99 27.99 -19.83
C ALA A 27 -11.74 27.94 -18.48
N LEU A 28 -13.07 27.84 -18.47
CA LEU A 28 -13.85 27.78 -17.23
C LEU A 28 -13.69 26.43 -16.53
N ASP A 29 -13.61 25.33 -17.30
CA ASP A 29 -13.28 24.01 -16.77
C ASP A 29 -11.83 23.96 -16.25
N TYR A 30 -10.86 24.53 -16.99
CA TYR A 30 -9.47 24.67 -16.54
C TYR A 30 -9.35 25.49 -15.24
N TRP A 31 -10.12 26.58 -15.10
CA TRP A 31 -10.15 27.39 -13.88
C TRP A 31 -10.86 26.69 -12.72
N ARG A 32 -11.95 25.95 -12.98
CA ARG A 32 -12.66 25.16 -11.97
C ARG A 32 -11.80 24.01 -11.44
N ASP A 33 -11.01 23.39 -12.31
CA ASP A 33 -10.23 22.19 -12.00
C ASP A 33 -8.82 22.54 -11.46
N GLN A 34 -8.53 23.81 -11.15
CA GLN A 34 -7.28 24.24 -10.50
C GLN A 34 -7.22 23.73 -9.05
N PRO A 35 -6.13 23.04 -8.64
CA PRO A 35 -6.03 22.32 -7.35
C PRO A 35 -6.26 23.16 -6.09
N LEU A 36 -6.24 24.49 -6.17
CA LEU A 36 -6.58 25.40 -5.05
C LEU A 36 -8.05 25.82 -4.97
N PHE A 37 -8.76 25.84 -6.09
CA PHE A 37 -10.18 26.25 -6.16
C PHE A 37 -11.11 25.07 -6.33
N THR A 38 -10.57 23.92 -6.71
CA THR A 38 -11.29 22.68 -6.59
C THR A 38 -11.44 22.37 -5.10
N PHE A 39 -12.59 22.76 -4.55
CA PHE A 39 -13.22 22.03 -3.44
C PHE A 39 -13.58 20.61 -3.90
N VAL A 40 -12.66 19.89 -4.57
CA VAL A 40 -12.73 18.44 -4.55
C VAL A 40 -12.73 18.13 -3.06
N PRO A 41 -13.66 17.31 -2.58
CA PRO A 41 -13.45 16.67 -1.30
C PRO A 41 -12.13 15.93 -1.44
N GLN A 42 -11.05 16.52 -0.95
CA GLN A 42 -9.86 15.78 -0.60
C GLN A 42 -10.34 14.87 0.51
N TRP A 43 -10.71 13.64 0.13
CA TRP A 43 -10.90 12.55 1.06
C TRP A 43 -9.52 12.21 1.62
N THR A 44 -8.98 13.12 2.43
CA THR A 44 -7.76 12.91 3.17
C THR A 44 -8.17 11.99 4.30
N ASP A 45 -8.04 10.70 4.04
CA ASP A 45 -8.34 9.68 5.01
C ASP A 45 -7.41 9.90 6.23
N PRO A 46 -7.97 10.21 7.42
CA PRO A 46 -7.18 10.60 8.60
C PRO A 46 -6.23 9.49 9.04
N ARG A 47 -6.50 8.24 8.64
CA ARG A 47 -5.62 7.09 8.90
C ARG A 47 -4.20 7.31 8.34
N TRP A 48 -4.07 7.99 7.19
CA TRP A 48 -2.77 8.30 6.60
C TRP A 48 -2.03 9.41 7.34
N ALA A 49 -2.75 10.38 7.91
CA ALA A 49 -2.14 11.44 8.73
C ALA A 49 -1.52 10.84 10.00
N ASP A 50 -2.23 9.92 10.66
CA ASP A 50 -1.70 9.20 11.82
C ASP A 50 -0.46 8.38 11.46
N ARG A 51 -0.47 7.67 10.32
CA ARG A 51 0.72 6.95 9.84
C ARG A 51 1.90 7.90 9.63
N VAL A 52 1.71 8.98 8.88
CA VAL A 52 2.80 9.94 8.59
C VAL A 52 3.39 10.51 9.88
N ALA A 53 2.55 10.82 10.87
CA ALA A 53 3.00 11.31 12.16
C ALA A 53 3.70 10.22 13.00
N TYR A 54 3.25 8.96 12.93
CA TYR A 54 3.95 7.80 13.51
C TYR A 54 5.37 7.65 12.95
N LEU A 55 5.54 7.77 11.62
CA LEU A 55 6.85 7.65 10.98
C LEU A 55 7.87 8.70 11.45
N GLY A 56 7.41 9.79 12.06
CA GLY A 56 8.30 10.78 12.65
C GLY A 56 9.06 10.28 13.88
N ASP A 57 8.55 9.27 14.58
CA ASP A 57 9.17 8.69 15.78
C ASP A 57 8.70 7.24 16.03
N PRO A 58 9.16 6.27 15.23
CA PRO A 58 8.55 4.94 15.20
C PRO A 58 9.07 3.96 16.28
N ASP A 59 10.26 4.20 16.83
CA ASP A 59 11.05 3.20 17.56
C ASP A 59 11.70 3.71 18.87
N THR A 60 11.42 4.95 19.32
CA THR A 60 12.08 5.51 20.53
C THR A 60 11.63 4.84 21.84
N ASP A 61 10.33 4.80 22.10
CA ASP A 61 9.75 4.20 23.33
C ASP A 61 8.60 3.25 22.97
N PRO A 62 8.32 2.22 23.79
CA PRO A 62 7.10 1.44 23.67
C PRO A 62 5.83 2.27 23.86
N ILE A 63 4.71 1.77 23.32
CA ILE A 63 3.38 2.37 23.55
C ILE A 63 3.04 2.30 25.04
N GLU A 64 3.30 1.17 25.69
CA GLU A 64 3.04 0.90 27.11
C GLU A 64 4.13 1.51 28.02
N THR A 65 4.47 2.78 27.80
CA THR A 65 5.43 3.51 28.64
C THR A 65 4.68 4.42 29.60
N ALA A 66 5.08 4.43 30.87
CA ALA A 66 4.51 5.36 31.84
C ALA A 66 4.75 6.81 31.40
N GLY A 67 3.76 7.69 31.54
CA GLY A 67 3.79 9.05 30.97
C GLY A 67 5.03 9.88 31.33
N TRP A 68 5.60 9.70 32.53
CA TRP A 68 6.81 10.39 32.99
C TRP A 68 8.13 9.70 32.62
N ARG A 69 8.07 8.56 31.92
CA ARG A 69 9.24 7.77 31.50
C ARG A 69 9.55 7.86 30.02
N TYR A 70 8.69 8.48 29.21
CA TYR A 70 9.00 8.74 27.81
C TYR A 70 10.27 9.57 27.68
N ALA A 71 11.05 9.32 26.62
CA ALA A 71 12.29 10.02 26.35
C ALA A 71 12.09 11.53 26.23
N ASP A 72 11.01 11.97 25.57
CA ASP A 72 10.63 13.37 25.42
C ASP A 72 9.13 13.55 25.10
N GLY A 73 8.71 14.81 24.93
CA GLY A 73 7.32 15.15 24.61
C GLY A 73 6.86 14.74 23.20
N LYS A 74 7.80 14.54 22.26
CA LYS A 74 7.49 14.05 20.91
C LYS A 74 7.19 12.56 20.96
N SER A 75 8.04 11.76 21.61
CA SER A 75 7.84 10.33 21.83
C SER A 75 6.54 10.08 22.58
N TYR A 76 6.27 10.83 23.66
CA TYR A 76 4.99 10.77 24.38
C TYR A 76 3.79 10.96 23.44
N ARG A 77 3.81 12.03 22.63
CA ARG A 77 2.71 12.35 21.71
C ARG A 77 2.55 11.27 20.64
N VAL A 78 3.64 10.84 20.00
CA VAL A 78 3.59 9.86 18.91
C VAL A 78 3.08 8.52 19.42
N ASN A 79 3.63 8.02 20.54
CA ASN A 79 3.23 6.75 21.11
C ASN A 79 1.81 6.77 21.66
N SER A 80 1.40 7.82 22.38
CA SER A 80 0.06 7.91 23.00
C SER A 80 -1.07 8.03 21.97
N TYR A 81 -0.80 8.58 20.79
CA TYR A 81 -1.84 8.86 19.79
C TYR A 81 -1.59 8.11 18.49
N GLN A 82 -0.58 8.52 17.71
CA GLN A 82 -0.46 8.10 16.31
C GLN A 82 0.00 6.65 16.14
N ARG A 83 1.01 6.22 16.90
CA ARG A 83 1.48 4.83 16.86
C ARG A 83 0.42 3.87 17.41
N THR A 84 -0.25 4.25 18.51
CA THR A 84 -1.38 3.47 19.06
C THR A 84 -2.51 3.33 18.04
N ALA A 85 -2.87 4.41 17.34
CA ALA A 85 -3.90 4.36 16.30
C ALA A 85 -3.48 3.48 15.11
N ALA A 86 -2.23 3.59 14.65
CA ALA A 86 -1.69 2.75 13.58
C ALA A 86 -1.64 1.27 13.98
N ALA A 87 -1.23 0.97 15.22
CA ALA A 87 -1.23 -0.38 15.78
C ALA A 87 -2.66 -0.95 15.83
N LEU A 88 -3.62 -0.27 16.46
CA LEU A 88 -5.00 -0.78 16.54
C LEU A 88 -5.66 -0.99 15.16
N ARG A 89 -5.35 -0.15 14.16
CA ARG A 89 -5.81 -0.36 12.78
C ARG A 89 -5.16 -1.56 12.11
N THR A 90 -3.85 -1.73 12.32
CA THR A 90 -3.13 -2.92 11.87
C THR A 90 -3.70 -4.17 12.51
N LEU A 91 -4.05 -4.12 13.79
CA LEU A 91 -4.73 -5.22 14.49
C LEU A 91 -6.08 -5.53 13.85
N GLN A 92 -6.88 -4.49 13.55
CA GLN A 92 -8.17 -4.64 12.87
C GLN A 92 -8.01 -5.29 11.50
N GLY A 93 -7.05 -4.85 10.67
CA GLY A 93 -6.79 -5.46 9.37
C GLY A 93 -6.26 -6.90 9.49
N LEU A 94 -5.48 -7.19 10.53
CA LEU A 94 -4.95 -8.53 10.80
C LEU A 94 -6.03 -9.55 11.18
N ILE A 95 -6.95 -9.19 12.07
CA ILE A 95 -7.97 -10.12 12.61
C ILE A 95 -9.33 -9.98 11.94
N GLY A 96 -9.51 -8.94 11.12
CA GLY A 96 -10.77 -8.55 10.50
C GLY A 96 -11.65 -7.66 11.39
N ASP A 97 -12.62 -6.99 10.75
CA ASP A 97 -13.53 -6.05 11.41
C ASP A 97 -14.37 -6.70 12.50
N GLU A 98 -14.96 -7.87 12.22
CA GLU A 98 -15.92 -8.48 13.13
C GLU A 98 -15.28 -8.89 14.47
N PRO A 99 -14.16 -9.64 14.50
CA PRO A 99 -13.47 -9.96 15.75
C PRO A 99 -12.97 -8.71 16.47
N PHE A 100 -12.43 -7.74 15.73
CA PHE A 100 -11.95 -6.48 16.31
C PHE A 100 -13.07 -5.73 17.04
N PHE A 101 -14.20 -5.48 16.38
CA PHE A 101 -15.30 -4.76 17.01
C PHE A 101 -15.97 -5.55 18.13
N ARG A 102 -15.98 -6.89 18.07
CA ARG A 102 -16.43 -7.71 19.22
C ARG A 102 -15.50 -7.52 20.42
N GLY A 103 -14.19 -7.56 20.23
CA GLY A 103 -13.19 -7.28 21.27
C GLY A 103 -13.35 -5.90 21.88
N MET A 104 -13.44 -4.85 21.06
CA MET A 104 -13.66 -3.47 21.53
C MET A 104 -14.95 -3.31 22.32
N ARG A 105 -16.06 -3.89 21.84
CA ARG A 105 -17.36 -3.85 22.54
C ARG A 105 -17.32 -4.62 23.86
N HIS A 106 -16.63 -5.76 23.90
CA HIS A 106 -16.48 -6.55 25.11
C HIS A 106 -15.70 -5.75 26.16
N HIS A 107 -14.53 -5.23 25.81
CA HIS A 107 -13.73 -4.37 26.70
C HIS A 107 -14.54 -3.18 27.24
N ALA A 108 -15.19 -2.42 26.34
CA ALA A 108 -15.97 -1.25 26.72
C ALA A 108 -17.16 -1.56 27.65
N ARG A 109 -17.73 -2.78 27.57
CA ARG A 109 -18.79 -3.23 28.49
C ARG A 109 -18.25 -3.70 29.83
N ALA A 110 -17.15 -4.47 29.81
CA ALA A 110 -16.54 -5.02 31.00
C ALA A 110 -15.97 -3.93 31.92
N TRP A 111 -15.38 -2.88 31.33
CA TRP A 111 -14.70 -1.79 32.05
C TRP A 111 -15.50 -0.49 32.05
N ARG A 112 -16.82 -0.58 31.82
CA ARG A 112 -17.70 0.59 31.83
C ARG A 112 -17.72 1.20 33.23
N TYR A 113 -17.29 2.47 33.34
CA TYR A 113 -17.17 3.22 34.60
C TYR A 113 -16.03 2.77 35.53
N GLU A 114 -15.07 2.01 35.00
CA GLU A 114 -13.89 1.54 35.72
C GLU A 114 -12.61 2.20 35.19
N HIS A 115 -11.46 1.90 35.82
CA HIS A 115 -10.14 2.42 35.42
C HIS A 115 -9.21 1.27 35.00
N PRO A 116 -9.31 0.78 33.75
CA PRO A 116 -8.48 -0.33 33.28
C PRO A 116 -7.01 0.05 33.15
N TYR A 117 -6.14 -0.91 33.45
CA TYR A 117 -4.73 -0.86 33.07
C TYR A 117 -4.51 -1.58 31.72
N PRO A 118 -3.33 -1.44 31.07
CA PRO A 118 -3.07 -2.06 29.77
C PRO A 118 -3.34 -3.58 29.74
N ALA A 119 -2.94 -4.31 30.78
CA ALA A 119 -3.19 -5.75 30.90
C ALA A 119 -4.69 -6.10 30.91
N ASP A 120 -5.53 -5.23 31.48
CA ASP A 120 -6.98 -5.39 31.50
C ASP A 120 -7.58 -5.22 30.10
N PHE A 121 -7.06 -4.25 29.33
CA PHE A 121 -7.42 -4.08 27.92
C PHE A 121 -7.02 -5.30 27.09
N TYR A 122 -5.77 -5.76 27.18
CA TYR A 122 -5.30 -6.90 26.38
C TYR A 122 -6.11 -8.17 26.67
N ARG A 123 -6.41 -8.44 27.94
CA ARG A 123 -7.21 -9.61 28.34
C ARG A 123 -8.64 -9.52 27.81
N SER A 124 -9.36 -8.46 28.18
CA SER A 124 -10.78 -8.31 27.82
C SER A 124 -11.00 -8.14 26.31
N PHE A 125 -10.06 -7.52 25.59
CA PHE A 125 -10.11 -7.47 24.13
C PHE A 125 -9.99 -8.86 23.52
N GLN A 126 -9.02 -9.67 23.94
CA GLN A 126 -8.80 -11.03 23.44
C GLN A 126 -10.00 -11.95 23.74
N GLU A 127 -10.53 -11.88 24.97
CA GLU A 127 -11.74 -12.60 25.37
C GLU A 127 -12.93 -12.27 24.46
N GLY A 128 -13.14 -10.99 24.15
CA GLY A 128 -14.21 -10.56 23.24
C GLY A 128 -13.96 -10.88 21.77
N ALA A 129 -12.71 -10.82 21.31
CA ALA A 129 -12.33 -11.12 19.94
C ALA A 129 -12.40 -12.64 19.65
N GLY A 130 -12.17 -13.46 20.68
CA GLY A 130 -12.10 -14.92 20.58
C GLY A 130 -10.79 -15.41 19.97
N GLN A 131 -9.70 -14.64 20.09
CA GLN A 131 -8.40 -14.94 19.49
C GLN A 131 -7.27 -14.65 20.48
N SER A 132 -6.22 -15.48 20.44
CA SER A 132 -4.99 -15.25 21.19
C SER A 132 -4.07 -14.29 20.42
N LEU A 133 -3.83 -13.13 21.01
CA LEU A 133 -3.11 -11.99 20.46
C LEU A 133 -2.03 -11.48 21.43
N ASP A 134 -1.66 -12.23 22.46
CA ASP A 134 -0.62 -11.85 23.42
C ASP A 134 0.69 -11.47 22.72
N TRP A 135 1.08 -12.24 21.70
CA TRP A 135 2.27 -11.96 20.90
C TRP A 135 2.21 -10.57 20.24
N TYR A 136 1.02 -10.12 19.84
CA TYR A 136 0.83 -8.85 19.13
C TYR A 136 1.01 -7.68 20.10
N PHE A 137 0.37 -7.76 21.28
CA PHE A 137 0.52 -6.75 22.31
C PHE A 137 1.94 -6.70 22.89
N GLN A 138 2.56 -7.86 23.10
CA GLN A 138 3.96 -7.92 23.53
C GLN A 138 4.90 -7.28 22.51
N GLU A 139 4.77 -7.62 21.23
CA GLU A 139 5.68 -7.13 20.20
C GLU A 139 5.45 -5.64 19.87
N LEU A 140 4.20 -5.18 19.77
CA LEU A 140 3.90 -3.80 19.34
C LEU A 140 3.65 -2.79 20.46
N PHE A 141 3.03 -3.20 21.56
CA PHE A 141 2.71 -2.27 22.64
C PHE A 141 3.82 -2.19 23.67
N GLN A 142 4.47 -3.32 23.95
CA GLN A 142 5.56 -3.41 24.93
C GLN A 142 6.95 -3.31 24.29
N GLY A 143 7.03 -3.43 22.96
CA GLY A 143 8.26 -3.33 22.19
C GLY A 143 8.43 -2.04 21.38
N THR A 144 9.66 -1.81 20.92
CA THR A 144 10.04 -0.74 19.99
C THR A 144 10.22 -1.23 18.56
N GLY A 145 9.99 -2.53 18.32
CA GLY A 145 10.14 -3.13 17.01
C GLY A 145 9.27 -2.44 15.96
N THR A 146 9.78 -2.40 14.73
CA THR A 146 9.08 -1.81 13.58
C THR A 146 8.86 -2.84 12.48
N VAL A 147 7.95 -2.52 11.56
CA VAL A 147 7.64 -3.31 10.37
C VAL A 147 8.19 -2.59 9.16
N ASP A 148 8.91 -3.32 8.30
CA ASP A 148 9.34 -2.88 6.98
C ASP A 148 9.59 -4.14 6.16
N TRP A 149 8.86 -4.29 5.06
CA TRP A 149 9.05 -5.38 4.12
C TRP A 149 9.62 -4.85 2.81
N SER A 150 10.06 -5.74 1.95
CA SER A 150 10.35 -5.35 0.57
C SER A 150 10.26 -6.56 -0.34
N VAL A 151 9.88 -6.30 -1.59
CA VAL A 151 9.88 -7.32 -2.64
C VAL A 151 10.88 -6.96 -3.73
N ALA A 152 11.59 -7.98 -4.19
CA ALA A 152 12.38 -7.92 -5.42
C ALA A 152 11.99 -9.10 -6.30
N VAL A 153 11.86 -8.87 -7.61
CA VAL A 153 11.54 -9.93 -8.56
C VAL A 153 12.61 -9.97 -9.62
N LYS A 154 13.04 -11.20 -9.94
CA LYS A 154 13.82 -11.49 -11.13
C LYS A 154 13.00 -12.45 -11.97
N GLN A 155 12.81 -12.12 -13.23
CA GLN A 155 12.17 -13.03 -14.17
C GLN A 155 12.97 -13.11 -15.46
N ALA A 156 13.20 -14.32 -15.93
CA ALA A 156 13.90 -14.58 -17.18
C ALA A 156 13.22 -15.75 -17.89
N LYS A 157 13.15 -15.70 -19.23
CA LYS A 157 12.76 -16.87 -19.99
C LYS A 157 13.89 -17.89 -19.96
N ARG A 158 13.54 -19.13 -19.64
CA ARG A 158 14.51 -20.23 -19.69
C ARG A 158 14.87 -20.51 -21.15
N PRO A 159 16.16 -20.56 -21.52
CA PRO A 159 16.55 -21.06 -22.81
C PRO A 159 16.19 -22.55 -22.90
N GLU A 160 15.72 -23.00 -24.05
CA GLU A 160 15.53 -24.44 -24.28
C GLU A 160 16.87 -25.14 -24.07
N PRO A 161 16.88 -26.30 -23.37
CA PRO A 161 18.12 -26.99 -23.10
C PRO A 161 18.69 -27.49 -24.43
N ARG A 162 19.91 -27.04 -24.76
CA ARG A 162 20.61 -27.38 -26.02
C ARG A 162 21.52 -28.59 -25.81
N GLY A 163 21.59 -29.47 -26.79
CA GLY A 163 22.49 -30.64 -26.79
C GLY A 163 21.77 -31.98 -26.93
N PHE A 164 22.46 -33.06 -26.55
CA PHE A 164 21.96 -34.42 -26.67
C PHE A 164 21.23 -34.86 -25.39
N PHE A 165 19.95 -35.21 -25.53
CA PHE A 165 19.11 -35.73 -24.45
C PHE A 165 18.81 -37.20 -24.69
N GLN A 166 18.95 -38.03 -23.66
CA GLN A 166 18.60 -39.45 -23.75
C GLN A 166 17.08 -39.59 -23.72
N GLY A 167 16.49 -40.04 -24.83
CA GLY A 167 15.06 -40.36 -24.91
C GLY A 167 14.70 -41.63 -24.15
N GLU A 168 13.40 -41.86 -23.91
CA GLU A 168 12.88 -43.03 -23.17
C GLU A 168 13.28 -44.39 -23.80
N GLY A 169 13.72 -44.40 -25.06
CA GLY A 169 14.24 -45.59 -25.76
C GLY A 169 15.77 -45.75 -25.75
N GLY A 170 16.51 -44.89 -25.04
CA GLY A 170 17.99 -44.91 -25.03
C GLY A 170 18.66 -44.24 -26.22
N GLU A 171 17.90 -43.68 -27.16
CA GLU A 171 18.41 -42.88 -28.28
C GLU A 171 18.71 -41.45 -27.83
N PHE A 172 19.85 -40.88 -28.26
CA PHE A 172 20.18 -39.48 -28.02
C PHE A 172 19.49 -38.59 -29.05
N LEU A 173 18.53 -37.79 -28.59
CA LEU A 173 17.87 -36.76 -29.39
C LEU A 173 18.65 -35.45 -29.26
N GLU A 174 19.12 -34.90 -30.37
CA GLU A 174 19.71 -33.56 -30.40
C GLU A 174 18.61 -32.50 -30.42
N ARG A 175 18.47 -31.71 -29.35
CA ARG A 175 17.67 -30.48 -29.35
C ARG A 175 18.61 -29.30 -29.54
N ALA A 176 18.56 -28.68 -30.73
CA ALA A 176 19.34 -27.52 -31.16
C ALA A 176 20.88 -27.66 -30.99
N SER A 177 21.60 -27.60 -32.11
CA SER A 177 23.06 -27.66 -32.15
C SER A 177 23.70 -26.64 -31.20
N ALA A 178 24.60 -27.10 -30.33
CA ALA A 178 25.39 -26.24 -29.43
C ALA A 178 26.43 -25.38 -30.18
N LYS A 179 26.60 -25.56 -31.51
CA LYS A 179 27.59 -24.85 -32.33
C LYS A 179 27.10 -23.54 -32.95
N GLU A 180 25.79 -23.29 -32.98
CA GLU A 180 25.27 -22.02 -33.50
C GLU A 180 25.09 -21.02 -32.34
N PRO A 181 25.80 -19.89 -32.36
CA PRO A 181 25.46 -18.76 -31.49
C PRO A 181 23.99 -18.42 -31.74
N PRO A 182 23.19 -18.07 -30.71
CA PRO A 182 21.87 -17.50 -30.97
C PRO A 182 22.05 -16.33 -31.95
N GLU A 183 21.26 -16.30 -33.02
CA GLU A 183 21.18 -15.09 -33.86
C GLU A 183 20.89 -13.89 -32.95
N ASP A 184 21.64 -12.80 -33.11
CA ASP A 184 21.49 -11.57 -32.32
C ASP A 184 20.02 -11.13 -32.36
N GLY A 185 19.28 -11.38 -31.27
CA GLY A 185 17.87 -11.02 -31.13
C GLY A 185 16.85 -12.17 -30.99
N GLU A 186 17.24 -13.44 -31.09
CA GLU A 186 16.29 -14.54 -30.81
C GLU A 186 15.94 -14.61 -29.31
N LYS A 187 14.71 -14.23 -28.98
CA LYS A 187 14.18 -14.33 -27.61
C LYS A 187 14.04 -15.81 -27.21
N PRO A 188 14.46 -16.20 -25.98
CA PRO A 188 14.30 -17.57 -25.51
C PRO A 188 12.83 -18.02 -25.61
N LYS A 189 12.60 -19.26 -26.07
CA LYS A 189 11.26 -19.82 -26.35
C LYS A 189 10.68 -20.68 -25.21
N GLY A 190 11.40 -20.85 -24.10
CA GLY A 190 10.93 -21.62 -22.93
C GLY A 190 10.08 -20.83 -21.93
N PRO A 191 9.58 -21.52 -20.87
CA PRO A 191 8.79 -20.90 -19.81
C PRO A 191 9.61 -19.85 -19.04
N TYR A 192 8.92 -18.89 -18.43
CA TYR A 192 9.51 -17.94 -17.50
C TYR A 192 9.88 -18.64 -16.20
N GLN A 193 11.14 -18.48 -15.80
CA GLN A 193 11.59 -18.71 -14.44
C GLN A 193 11.49 -17.40 -13.68
N ILE A 194 10.63 -17.40 -12.66
CA ILE A 194 10.31 -16.24 -11.84
C ILE A 194 10.82 -16.51 -10.43
N GLU A 195 11.69 -15.64 -9.94
CA GLU A 195 12.21 -15.63 -8.59
C GLU A 195 11.66 -14.38 -7.89
N VAL A 196 10.77 -14.59 -6.92
CA VAL A 196 10.27 -13.53 -6.05
C VAL A 196 10.98 -13.62 -4.71
N GLU A 197 11.77 -12.60 -4.39
CA GLU A 197 12.48 -12.47 -3.13
C GLU A 197 11.73 -11.50 -2.21
N LEU A 198 11.20 -12.04 -1.12
CA LEU A 198 10.59 -11.28 -0.04
C LEU A 198 11.63 -11.07 1.05
N ARG A 199 11.73 -9.85 1.58
CA ARG A 199 12.59 -9.54 2.72
C ARG A 199 11.82 -8.80 3.80
N ARG A 200 12.14 -9.12 5.05
CA ARG A 200 11.69 -8.45 6.26
C ARG A 200 12.88 -7.66 6.80
N LYS A 201 12.83 -6.35 6.68
CA LYS A 201 13.84 -5.41 7.19
C LYS A 201 13.54 -4.96 8.62
N GLY A 202 12.25 -4.89 8.96
CA GLY A 202 11.79 -4.62 10.32
C GLY A 202 11.97 -5.81 11.27
N GLU A 203 11.88 -5.56 12.57
CA GLU A 203 12.04 -6.57 13.62
C GLU A 203 10.78 -7.41 13.83
N LEU A 204 9.61 -6.82 13.60
CA LEU A 204 8.32 -7.43 13.89
C LEU A 204 7.90 -8.45 12.86
N ARG A 205 7.26 -9.52 13.33
CA ARG A 205 6.81 -10.64 12.52
C ARG A 205 5.29 -10.59 12.44
N LEU A 206 4.74 -10.23 11.29
CA LEU A 206 3.29 -10.27 11.04
C LEU A 206 3.02 -11.15 9.83
N PRO A 207 1.96 -11.98 9.83
CA PRO A 207 1.63 -12.77 8.65
C PRO A 207 1.40 -11.82 7.47
N LEU A 208 2.10 -11.98 6.36
CA LEU A 208 2.06 -11.02 5.26
C LEU A 208 1.36 -11.64 4.04
N PRO A 209 0.16 -11.18 3.66
CA PRO A 209 -0.46 -11.58 2.40
C PRO A 209 0.30 -10.97 1.22
N VAL A 210 0.57 -11.78 0.21
CA VAL A 210 1.30 -11.43 -1.01
C VAL A 210 0.45 -11.83 -2.19
N ARG A 211 0.19 -10.89 -3.09
CA ARG A 211 -0.54 -11.13 -4.34
C ARG A 211 0.40 -11.03 -5.53
N LEU A 212 0.42 -12.09 -6.33
CA LEU A 212 1.10 -12.17 -7.61
C LEU A 212 0.06 -12.07 -8.71
N ALA A 213 0.27 -11.19 -9.67
CA ALA A 213 -0.60 -11.03 -10.84
C ALA A 213 0.21 -11.26 -12.12
N PHE A 214 -0.33 -12.08 -13.02
CA PHE A 214 0.29 -12.44 -14.29
C PHE A 214 -0.35 -11.64 -15.45
N GLU A 215 0.33 -11.60 -16.60
CA GLU A 215 -0.16 -10.87 -17.79
C GLU A 215 -1.47 -11.46 -18.38
N ASP A 216 -1.71 -12.75 -18.18
CA ASP A 216 -2.96 -13.41 -18.61
C ASP A 216 -4.18 -13.06 -17.74
N GLY A 217 -3.97 -12.27 -16.67
CA GLY A 217 -4.99 -11.88 -15.70
C GLY A 217 -5.18 -12.88 -14.56
N SER A 218 -4.46 -14.01 -14.56
CA SER A 218 -4.45 -14.93 -13.42
C SER A 218 -3.78 -14.28 -12.21
N THR A 219 -4.25 -14.64 -11.01
CA THR A 219 -3.70 -14.13 -9.75
C THR A 219 -3.44 -15.29 -8.80
N GLN A 220 -2.34 -15.21 -8.07
CA GLN A 220 -1.97 -16.16 -7.03
C GLN A 220 -1.76 -15.41 -5.73
N GLU A 221 -2.38 -15.88 -4.66
CA GLU A 221 -2.22 -15.33 -3.33
C GLU A 221 -1.41 -16.29 -2.46
N LEU A 222 -0.45 -15.74 -1.72
CA LEU A 222 0.42 -16.45 -0.79
C LEU A 222 0.41 -15.70 0.52
N VAL A 223 0.68 -16.39 1.64
CA VAL A 223 0.87 -15.75 2.93
C VAL A 223 2.25 -16.13 3.45
N TRP A 224 3.09 -15.13 3.72
CA TRP A 224 4.36 -15.34 4.41
C TRP A 224 4.11 -15.33 5.91
N THR A 225 4.10 -16.52 6.52
CA THR A 225 3.65 -16.71 7.90
C THR A 225 4.68 -16.23 8.92
N ARG A 226 4.24 -16.02 10.17
CA ARG A 226 5.14 -15.65 11.28
C ARG A 226 6.21 -16.70 11.55
N ALA A 227 5.86 -17.99 11.47
CA ALA A 227 6.79 -19.09 11.69
C ALA A 227 7.90 -19.12 10.62
N GLU A 228 7.57 -18.84 9.36
CA GLU A 228 8.56 -18.70 8.30
C GLU A 228 9.47 -17.48 8.52
N GLN A 229 8.90 -16.35 8.95
CA GLN A 229 9.65 -15.12 9.25
C GLN A 229 10.56 -15.23 10.48
N GLU A 230 10.27 -16.17 11.37
CA GLU A 230 11.12 -16.53 12.52
C GLU A 230 12.34 -17.34 12.09
N GLN A 231 12.17 -18.25 11.13
CA GLN A 231 13.28 -19.05 10.60
C GLN A 231 14.23 -18.23 9.74
N ALA A 232 13.69 -17.34 8.91
CA ALA A 232 14.48 -16.49 8.03
C ALA A 232 13.85 -15.10 7.85
N THR A 233 14.69 -14.08 7.78
CA THR A 233 14.30 -12.70 7.45
C THR A 233 14.02 -12.50 5.96
N TRP A 234 14.16 -13.54 5.15
CA TRP A 234 13.88 -13.52 3.73
C TRP A 234 13.20 -14.82 3.30
N LYS A 235 12.41 -14.77 2.24
CA LYS A 235 11.77 -15.93 1.62
C LYS A 235 11.86 -15.78 0.11
N ARG A 236 12.38 -16.81 -0.55
CA ARG A 236 12.38 -16.90 -2.01
C ARG A 236 11.24 -17.81 -2.45
N VAL A 237 10.45 -17.33 -3.39
CA VAL A 237 9.41 -18.10 -4.07
C VAL A 237 9.85 -18.27 -5.52
N GLU A 238 10.16 -19.51 -5.89
CA GLU A 238 10.54 -19.88 -7.26
C GLU A 238 9.30 -20.43 -7.96
N LEU A 239 8.99 -19.88 -9.14
CA LEU A 239 7.83 -20.25 -9.95
C LEU A 239 8.29 -20.47 -11.38
N GLU A 240 7.75 -21.51 -12.01
CA GLU A 240 7.83 -21.70 -13.45
C GLU A 240 6.45 -21.41 -14.04
N SER A 241 6.38 -20.46 -14.97
CA SER A 241 5.13 -20.06 -15.62
C SER A 241 5.33 -19.85 -17.13
N ASP A 242 4.34 -20.19 -17.93
CA ASP A 242 4.33 -19.85 -19.36
C ASP A 242 4.09 -18.36 -19.59
N THR A 243 3.47 -17.69 -18.62
CA THR A 243 3.10 -16.28 -18.67
C THR A 243 4.01 -15.43 -17.79
N LYS A 244 4.27 -14.22 -18.26
CA LYS A 244 5.11 -13.26 -17.56
C LYS A 244 4.40 -12.73 -16.32
N LEU A 245 5.17 -12.47 -15.26
CA LEU A 245 4.65 -11.82 -14.07
C LEU A 245 4.49 -10.32 -14.34
N ARG A 246 3.31 -9.78 -14.05
CA ARG A 246 2.96 -8.36 -14.24
C ARG A 246 3.26 -7.55 -12.99
N SER A 247 2.86 -8.05 -11.81
CA SER A 247 3.11 -7.38 -10.55
C SER A 247 3.14 -8.32 -9.36
N VAL A 248 3.83 -7.88 -8.31
CA VAL A 248 3.80 -8.48 -6.97
C VAL A 248 3.50 -7.38 -5.98
N VAL A 249 2.50 -7.58 -5.13
CA VAL A 249 2.09 -6.61 -4.11
C VAL A 249 2.05 -7.31 -2.76
N LEU A 250 2.83 -6.77 -1.82
CA LEU A 250 2.78 -7.10 -0.40
C LEU A 250 1.65 -6.29 0.24
N ASP A 251 0.86 -6.92 1.10
CA ASP A 251 -0.31 -6.31 1.73
C ASP A 251 -1.23 -5.60 0.71
N PRO A 252 -1.89 -6.36 -0.18
CA PRO A 252 -2.78 -5.78 -1.19
C PRO A 252 -3.99 -5.05 -0.58
N GLY A 253 -4.37 -5.36 0.66
CA GLY A 253 -5.44 -4.69 1.41
C GLY A 253 -5.01 -3.34 1.99
N ARG A 254 -3.70 -3.11 2.13
CA ARG A 254 -3.10 -1.98 2.87
C ARG A 254 -3.57 -1.94 4.33
N ASP A 255 -3.63 -3.11 4.93
CA ASP A 255 -4.07 -3.34 6.29
C ASP A 255 -2.98 -2.98 7.33
N TYR A 256 -1.70 -3.00 6.94
CA TYR A 256 -0.57 -2.77 7.84
C TYR A 256 -0.07 -1.31 7.82
N TYR A 257 -0.76 -0.46 8.58
CA TYR A 257 -0.44 0.96 8.71
C TYR A 257 0.91 1.26 9.38
N ILE A 258 1.44 0.32 10.15
CA ILE A 258 2.70 0.45 10.90
C ILE A 258 3.96 0.17 10.06
N ASP A 259 3.79 -0.25 8.81
CA ASP A 259 4.91 -0.42 7.88
C ASP A 259 5.60 0.94 7.65
N ARG A 260 6.92 0.98 7.81
CA ARG A 260 7.75 2.18 7.64
C ARG A 260 7.80 2.66 6.19
N ASP A 261 7.82 1.76 5.23
CA ASP A 261 8.04 2.08 3.83
C ASP A 261 7.11 1.29 2.92
N LEU A 262 6.00 1.90 2.52
CA LEU A 262 5.07 1.25 1.58
C LEU A 262 5.57 1.30 0.12
N SER A 263 6.65 2.03 -0.17
CA SER A 263 7.11 2.21 -1.56
C SER A 263 7.86 1.00 -2.10
N ASN A 264 8.40 0.16 -1.21
CA ASN A 264 9.13 -1.06 -1.55
C ASN A 264 8.25 -2.34 -1.44
N ASN A 265 6.96 -2.17 -1.15
CA ASN A 265 5.97 -3.24 -0.99
C ASN A 265 5.33 -3.69 -2.30
N ALA A 266 5.67 -3.05 -3.42
CA ALA A 266 5.15 -3.46 -4.71
C ALA A 266 6.25 -3.46 -5.76
N TRP A 267 6.20 -4.46 -6.62
CA TRP A 267 7.00 -4.54 -7.82
C TRP A 267 6.05 -4.65 -9.03
N TYR A 268 6.36 -3.90 -10.08
CA TYR A 268 5.66 -3.93 -11.37
C TYR A 268 6.67 -4.15 -12.47
N ASP A 269 6.34 -5.01 -13.42
CA ASP A 269 7.21 -5.28 -14.56
C ASP A 269 7.30 -4.07 -15.51
N GLU A 270 6.15 -3.47 -15.82
CA GLU A 270 6.10 -2.19 -16.54
C GLU A 270 6.44 -1.05 -15.58
N LYS A 271 7.46 -0.28 -15.93
CA LYS A 271 7.79 0.98 -15.24
C LYS A 271 6.89 2.07 -15.81
N ASP A 272 6.04 2.65 -14.96
CA ASP A 272 5.25 3.83 -15.34
C ASP A 272 6.16 5.06 -15.41
N GLU A 273 6.61 5.40 -16.63
CA GLU A 273 7.49 6.55 -16.86
C GLU A 273 6.77 7.90 -16.72
N LEU A 274 5.45 7.94 -16.85
CA LEU A 274 4.67 9.18 -16.90
C LEU A 274 4.21 9.65 -15.51
N SER A 275 3.91 8.71 -14.61
CA SER A 275 3.46 9.04 -13.26
C SER A 275 4.44 9.91 -12.45
N PRO A 276 5.76 9.64 -12.44
CA PRO A 276 6.73 10.50 -11.75
C PRO A 276 6.70 11.94 -12.25
N TRP A 277 6.61 12.14 -13.58
CA TRP A 277 6.50 13.47 -14.18
C TRP A 277 5.22 14.19 -13.75
N ARG A 278 4.06 13.52 -13.80
CA ARG A 278 2.78 14.09 -13.34
C ARG A 278 2.80 14.49 -11.86
N TRP A 279 3.45 13.71 -11.01
CA TRP A 279 3.64 14.06 -9.61
C TRP A 279 4.56 15.27 -9.45
N SER A 280 5.66 15.35 -10.20
CA SER A 280 6.55 16.50 -10.20
C SER A 280 5.85 17.79 -10.65
N GLU A 281 5.03 17.71 -11.70
CA GLU A 281 4.22 18.83 -12.19
C GLU A 281 3.24 19.31 -11.12
N ARG A 282 2.57 18.39 -10.41
CA ARG A 282 1.65 18.74 -9.32
C ARG A 282 2.34 19.43 -8.16
N VAL A 283 3.50 18.93 -7.73
CA VAL A 283 4.30 19.53 -6.65
C VAL A 283 4.79 20.92 -7.06
N LEU A 284 5.33 21.06 -8.27
CA LEU A 284 5.78 22.34 -8.80
C LEU A 284 4.62 23.35 -8.92
N ALA A 285 3.47 22.90 -9.43
CA ALA A 285 2.28 23.72 -9.48
C ALA A 285 1.86 24.17 -8.08
N GLN A 286 1.81 23.28 -7.09
CA GLN A 286 1.43 23.64 -5.72
C GLN A 286 2.43 24.59 -5.06
N TYR A 287 3.73 24.41 -5.31
CA TYR A 287 4.78 25.32 -4.84
C TYR A 287 4.69 26.69 -5.51
N GLN A 288 4.51 26.74 -6.83
CA GLN A 288 4.29 27.98 -7.58
C GLN A 288 3.07 28.74 -7.04
N HIS A 289 1.98 28.04 -6.76
CA HIS A 289 0.80 28.67 -6.17
C HIS A 289 1.05 29.19 -4.75
N TYR A 290 1.78 28.46 -3.91
CA TYR A 290 2.16 28.93 -2.58
C TYR A 290 3.02 30.19 -2.64
N LEU A 291 3.97 30.26 -3.58
CA LEU A 291 4.77 31.46 -3.82
C LEU A 291 3.91 32.64 -4.28
N HIS A 292 2.95 32.43 -5.19
CA HIS A 292 2.01 33.47 -5.60
C HIS A 292 1.11 33.95 -4.46
N PHE A 293 0.69 33.05 -3.56
CA PHE A 293 -0.08 33.43 -2.36
C PHE A 293 0.74 34.29 -1.39
N ILE A 294 2.00 33.92 -1.11
CA ILE A 294 2.91 34.74 -0.31
C ILE A 294 3.13 36.11 -0.98
N GLN A 295 3.34 36.13 -2.30
CA GLN A 295 3.51 37.36 -3.06
C GLN A 295 2.27 38.27 -2.97
N GLY A 296 1.05 37.70 -2.96
CA GLY A 296 -0.20 38.44 -2.81
C GLY A 296 -0.49 38.97 -1.40
N LEU A 297 0.07 38.35 -0.35
CA LEU A 297 -0.04 38.82 1.03
C LEU A 297 1.05 39.83 1.41
N GLY A 298 2.17 39.85 0.68
CA GLY A 298 3.31 40.73 0.92
C GLY A 298 3.37 41.98 0.04
N GLY A 299 2.27 42.33 -0.65
CA GLY A 299 2.12 43.53 -1.49
C GLY A 299 1.36 44.64 -0.79
#